data_AF-A0A9J5VYV6-F1
#
_entry.id   AF-A0A9J5VYV6-F1
#
_cell.length_a   1.000
_cell.length_b   1.000
_cell.length_c   1.000
_cell.angle_alpha   90.00
_cell.angle_beta   90.00
_cell.angle_gamma   90.00
#
_symmetry.space_group_name_H-M   'P 1'
#
loop_
_entity.id
_entity.type
_entity.pdbx_description
1 polymer ?
#
loop_
_entity_poly.entity_id
_entity_poly.type
_entity_poly.pdbx_seq_one_letter_code
_entity_poly.pdbx_strand_id
1 'polypeptide(L)'
;MAKAYRKEDFDKLMAKVDKIDHRVKEYLEDAEYEKWSRVHSTVNRGRMMTSNIAECINGCLVEARQLSILEFLEEVRILFGSWHCKNREIASYTKDTLGRRFEEVLIINASKSLKMKLEEDTLFVLSGKYVLMEDFN
;
A
#
# COMPACT_ATOMS: atom_id res chain seq x y z
N MET A 1 -5.97 17.26 1.92
CA MET A 1 -6.38 17.54 0.53
C MET A 1 -5.39 16.94 -0.46
N ALA A 2 -4.12 17.37 -0.47
CA ALA A 2 -3.10 16.78 -1.36
C ALA A 2 -2.97 15.25 -1.28
N LYS A 3 -3.16 14.66 -0.09
CA LYS A 3 -3.11 13.21 0.17
C LYS A 3 -4.45 12.49 0.03
N ALA A 4 -5.54 13.18 -0.33
CA ALA A 4 -6.85 12.55 -0.46
C ALA A 4 -6.83 11.51 -1.58
N TYR A 5 -7.43 10.35 -1.32
CA TYR A 5 -7.50 9.23 -2.28
C TYR A 5 -8.81 9.21 -3.07
N ARG A 6 -9.85 9.90 -2.57
CA ARG A 6 -11.17 10.00 -3.19
C ARG A 6 -11.46 11.43 -3.56
N LYS A 7 -12.13 11.62 -4.71
CA LYS A 7 -12.49 12.94 -5.20
C LYS A 7 -13.47 13.63 -4.25
N GLU A 8 -14.43 12.86 -3.71
CA GLU A 8 -15.38 13.35 -2.71
C GLU A 8 -14.71 13.93 -1.46
N ASP A 9 -13.66 13.28 -0.95
CA ASP A 9 -12.93 13.76 0.22
C ASP A 9 -12.06 14.97 -0.11
N PHE A 10 -11.50 15.02 -1.33
CA PHE A 10 -10.79 16.19 -1.83
C PHE A 10 -11.75 17.39 -1.94
N ASP A 11 -12.90 17.22 -2.57
CA ASP A 11 -13.91 18.26 -2.78
C ASP A 11 -14.45 18.79 -1.44
N LYS A 12 -14.73 17.89 -0.47
CA LYS A 12 -15.10 18.29 0.89
C LYS A 12 -14.04 19.13 1.58
N LEU A 13 -12.76 18.81 1.37
CA LEU A 13 -11.66 19.60 1.93
C LEU A 13 -11.49 20.93 1.19
N MET A 14 -11.71 20.98 -0.13
CA MET A 14 -11.68 22.23 -0.91
C MET A 14 -12.79 23.18 -0.49
N ALA A 15 -14.00 22.67 -0.29
CA ALA A 15 -15.13 23.45 0.21
C ALA A 15 -14.86 24.03 1.61
N LYS A 16 -14.13 23.31 2.47
CA LYS A 16 -13.70 23.85 3.77
C LYS A 16 -12.67 24.97 3.62
N VAL A 17 -11.70 24.83 2.71
CA VAL A 17 -10.71 25.89 2.43
C VAL A 17 -11.39 27.13 1.88
N ASP A 18 -12.30 26.97 0.93
CA ASP A 18 -13.09 28.05 0.33
C ASP A 18 -13.85 28.87 1.38
N LYS A 19 -14.45 28.17 2.35
CA LYS A 19 -15.18 28.79 3.46
C LYS A 19 -14.26 29.56 4.43
N ILE A 20 -13.00 29.15 4.56
CA ILE A 20 -12.02 29.82 5.43
C ILE A 20 -11.46 31.05 4.71
N ASP A 21 -10.97 30.87 3.49
CA ASP A 21 -10.45 31.94 2.65
C ASP A 21 -10.51 31.52 1.17
N HIS A 22 -11.38 32.21 0.42
CA HIS A 22 -11.55 32.00 -1.01
C HIS A 22 -10.25 32.20 -1.80
N ARG A 23 -9.40 33.14 -1.39
CA ARG A 23 -8.15 33.46 -2.10
C ARG A 23 -7.16 32.31 -2.03
N VAL A 24 -7.19 31.54 -0.94
CA VAL A 24 -6.36 30.33 -0.81
C VAL A 24 -6.85 29.24 -1.76
N LYS A 25 -8.17 29.11 -1.95
CA LYS A 25 -8.71 28.19 -2.95
C LYS A 25 -8.31 28.59 -4.36
N GLU A 26 -8.46 29.86 -4.74
CA GLU A 26 -8.04 30.34 -6.07
C GLU A 26 -6.56 30.05 -6.33
N TYR A 27 -5.69 30.36 -5.36
CA TYR A 27 -4.26 30.06 -5.47
C TYR A 27 -3.97 28.56 -5.66
N LEU A 28 -4.70 27.69 -4.95
CA LEU A 28 -4.54 26.24 -5.08
C LEU A 28 -5.04 25.69 -6.42
N GLU A 29 -6.07 26.33 -6.99
CA GLU A 29 -6.58 26.07 -8.35
C GLU A 29 -5.55 26.49 -9.40
N ASP A 30 -5.00 27.69 -9.27
CA ASP A 30 -3.96 28.23 -10.16
C ASP A 30 -2.67 27.38 -10.13
N ALA A 31 -2.37 26.74 -9.00
CA ALA A 31 -1.24 25.83 -8.86
C ALA A 31 -1.40 24.50 -9.61
N GLU A 32 -2.53 24.27 -10.29
CA GLU A 32 -2.93 23.06 -11.03
C GLU A 32 -2.95 21.79 -10.17
N TYR A 33 -4.14 21.25 -9.92
CA TYR A 33 -4.34 20.11 -9.04
C TYR A 33 -3.53 18.87 -9.44
N GLU A 34 -3.29 18.65 -10.72
CA GLU A 34 -2.47 17.56 -11.26
C GLU A 34 -1.04 17.57 -10.69
N LYS A 35 -0.50 18.76 -10.38
CA LYS A 35 0.87 18.93 -9.88
C LYS A 35 1.03 18.52 -8.42
N TRP A 36 0.00 18.67 -7.59
CA TRP A 36 0.14 18.51 -6.13
C TRP A 36 -0.90 17.60 -5.48
N SER A 37 -2.07 17.42 -6.09
CA SER A 37 -3.13 16.56 -5.57
C SER A 37 -3.00 15.14 -6.10
N ARG A 38 -2.98 14.17 -5.18
CA ARG A 38 -2.89 12.76 -5.52
C ARG A 38 -4.08 12.27 -6.35
N VAL A 39 -5.30 12.75 -6.07
CA VAL A 39 -6.51 12.30 -6.77
C VAL A 39 -6.64 12.87 -8.18
N HIS A 40 -5.98 14.00 -8.46
CA HIS A 40 -5.94 14.64 -9.79
C HIS A 40 -4.67 14.30 -10.59
N SER A 41 -3.66 13.73 -9.94
CA SER A 41 -2.41 13.36 -10.60
C SER A 41 -2.65 12.35 -11.74
N THR A 42 -2.21 12.70 -12.95
CA THR A 42 -2.25 11.83 -14.13
C THR A 42 -1.29 10.64 -14.02
N VAL A 43 -0.22 10.80 -13.25
CA VAL A 43 0.75 9.75 -12.94
C VAL A 43 0.38 9.10 -11.62
N ASN A 44 0.48 7.77 -11.55
CA ASN A 44 0.22 7.01 -10.34
C ASN A 44 1.38 7.19 -9.32
N ARG A 45 1.42 8.35 -8.65
CA ARG A 45 2.48 8.73 -7.68
C ARG A 45 2.56 7.81 -6.46
N GLY A 46 1.54 6.97 -6.21
CA GLY A 46 1.58 5.96 -5.16
C GLY A 46 2.32 4.69 -5.56
N ARG A 47 2.65 4.53 -6.84
CA ARG A 47 3.17 3.29 -7.43
C ARG A 47 4.64 3.36 -7.84
N MET A 48 5.26 4.53 -7.74
CA MET A 48 6.70 4.66 -7.93
C MET A 48 7.36 3.84 -6.83
N MET A 49 8.00 2.72 -7.19
CA MET A 49 8.77 1.91 -6.24
C MET A 49 9.80 2.84 -5.59
N THR A 50 9.55 3.24 -4.36
CA THR A 50 10.55 3.97 -3.58
C THR A 50 11.58 2.93 -3.17
N SER A 51 12.84 3.10 -3.61
CA SER A 51 13.98 2.28 -3.19
C SER A 51 14.02 2.05 -1.67
N ASN A 52 13.44 2.99 -0.92
CA ASN A 52 13.17 2.94 0.51
C ASN A 52 12.56 1.61 1.04
N ILE A 53 11.71 0.90 0.30
CA ILE A 53 11.16 -0.39 0.79
C ILE A 53 12.25 -1.46 0.79
N ALA A 54 12.98 -1.59 -0.31
CA ALA A 54 14.09 -2.53 -0.42
C ALA A 54 15.22 -2.17 0.56
N GLU A 55 15.53 -0.88 0.70
CA GLU A 55 16.50 -0.37 1.66
C GLU A 55 16.08 -0.66 3.11
N CYS A 56 14.80 -0.44 3.46
CA CYS A 56 14.27 -0.73 4.80
C CYS A 56 14.36 -2.22 5.13
N ILE A 57 13.91 -3.09 4.21
CA ILE A 57 14.01 -4.56 4.40
C ILE A 57 15.47 -4.99 4.54
N ASN A 58 16.35 -4.47 3.67
CA ASN A 58 17.78 -4.76 3.75
C ASN A 58 18.42 -4.26 5.05
N GLY A 59 17.98 -3.11 5.55
CA GLY A 59 18.42 -2.56 6.83
C GLY A 59 17.97 -3.41 8.02
N CYS A 60 16.72 -3.90 8.01
CA CYS A 60 16.21 -4.80 9.04
C CYS A 60 16.93 -6.16 9.06
N LEU A 61 17.45 -6.60 7.92
CA LEU A 61 18.08 -7.92 7.75
C LEU A 61 19.60 -7.87 7.67
N VAL A 62 20.22 -6.72 7.93
CA VAL A 62 21.67 -6.54 7.72
C VAL A 62 22.51 -7.52 8.54
N GLU A 63 22.15 -7.73 9.81
CA GLU A 63 22.85 -8.68 10.69
C GLU A 63 22.51 -10.13 10.36
N ALA A 64 21.25 -10.40 10.00
CA ALA A 64 20.79 -11.74 9.64
C ALA A 64 21.53 -12.32 8.43
N ARG A 65 22.13 -11.47 7.57
CA ARG A 65 22.93 -11.91 6.41
C ARG A 65 24.20 -12.66 6.79
N GLN A 66 24.67 -12.55 8.04
CA GLN A 66 25.84 -13.27 8.53
C GLN A 66 25.50 -14.71 8.98
N LEU A 67 24.20 -15.03 9.08
CA LEU A 67 23.71 -16.34 9.51
C LEU A 67 23.77 -17.37 8.37
N SER A 68 23.57 -18.65 8.72
CA SER A 68 23.36 -19.68 7.70
C SER A 68 22.08 -19.40 6.91
N ILE A 69 21.96 -19.99 5.71
CA ILE A 69 20.79 -19.78 4.84
C ILE A 69 19.48 -20.11 5.56
N LEU A 70 19.45 -21.17 6.37
CA LEU A 70 18.25 -21.59 7.09
C LEU A 70 17.85 -20.56 8.16
N GLU A 71 18.82 -20.09 8.94
CA GLU A 71 18.58 -19.08 9.98
C GLU A 71 18.19 -17.73 9.38
N PHE A 72 18.80 -17.33 8.27
CA PHE A 72 18.40 -16.13 7.54
C PHE A 72 16.94 -16.22 7.06
N LEU A 73 16.52 -17.35 6.50
CA LEU A 73 15.14 -17.55 6.06
C LEU A 73 14.15 -17.52 7.22
N GLU A 74 14.56 -18.01 8.40
CA GLU A 74 13.77 -17.93 9.62
C GLU A 74 13.55 -16.47 10.05
N GLU A 75 14.62 -15.67 10.08
CA GLU A 75 14.54 -14.23 10.38
C GLU A 75 13.63 -13.48 9.40
N VAL A 76 13.73 -13.80 8.10
CA VAL A 76 12.84 -13.25 7.07
C VAL A 76 11.39 -13.63 7.35
N ARG A 77 11.10 -14.89 7.69
CA ARG A 77 9.74 -15.36 8.00
C ARG A 77 9.18 -14.62 9.21
N ILE A 78 9.98 -14.44 10.27
CA ILE A 78 9.59 -13.73 11.49
C ILE A 78 9.29 -12.26 11.17
N LEU A 79 10.15 -11.58 10.41
CA LEU A 79 9.98 -10.19 10.02
C LEU A 79 8.64 -9.97 9.28
N PHE A 80 8.41 -10.75 8.22
CA PHE A 80 7.18 -10.63 7.44
C PHE A 80 5.95 -11.08 8.24
N GLY A 81 6.05 -12.15 9.03
CA GLY A 81 4.96 -12.60 9.89
C GLY A 81 4.53 -11.54 10.90
N SER A 82 5.48 -10.93 11.60
CA SER A 82 5.22 -9.84 12.55
C SER A 82 4.60 -8.62 11.86
N TRP A 83 5.16 -8.22 10.71
CA TRP A 83 4.64 -7.11 9.93
C TRP A 83 3.20 -7.35 9.45
N HIS A 84 2.91 -8.54 8.92
CA HIS A 84 1.56 -8.92 8.49
C HIS A 84 0.56 -8.90 9.64
N CYS A 85 0.92 -9.44 10.81
CA CYS A 85 0.06 -9.42 11.98
C CYS A 85 -0.28 -8.00 12.42
N LYS A 86 0.74 -7.13 12.56
CA LYS A 86 0.56 -5.72 12.91
C LYS A 86 -0.30 -4.97 11.89
N ASN A 87 -0.04 -5.19 10.59
CA ASN A 87 -0.78 -4.51 9.54
C ASN A 87 -2.24 -4.96 9.48
N ARG A 88 -2.52 -6.25 9.74
CA ARG A 88 -3.88 -6.79 9.86
C ARG A 88 -4.62 -6.19 11.05
N GLU A 89 -3.94 -6.05 12.19
CA GLU A 89 -4.50 -5.41 13.38
C GLU A 89 -4.89 -3.95 13.09
N ILE A 90 -3.98 -3.16 12.53
CA ILE A 90 -4.24 -1.77 12.12
C ILE A 90 -5.41 -1.69 11.14
N ALA A 91 -5.45 -2.57 10.13
CA ALA A 91 -6.53 -2.61 9.16
C ALA A 91 -7.89 -2.89 9.81
N SER A 92 -7.95 -3.72 10.87
CA SER A 92 -9.21 -4.04 11.56
C SER A 92 -9.83 -2.83 12.27
N TYR A 93 -9.00 -1.85 12.68
CA TYR A 93 -9.46 -0.60 13.30
C TYR A 93 -9.66 0.54 12.30
N THR A 94 -9.18 0.39 11.07
CA THR A 94 -9.26 1.41 10.03
C THR A 94 -10.66 1.42 9.41
N LYS A 95 -11.38 2.54 9.54
CA LYS A 95 -12.71 2.74 8.93
C LYS A 95 -12.66 3.49 7.60
N ASP A 96 -11.48 3.94 7.22
CA ASP A 96 -11.26 4.66 5.97
C ASP A 96 -11.36 3.69 4.80
N THR A 97 -12.09 4.11 3.78
CA THR A 97 -12.30 3.31 2.58
C THR A 97 -11.34 3.77 1.49
N LEU A 98 -10.75 2.83 0.75
CA LEU A 98 -9.70 3.15 -0.21
C LEU A 98 -10.29 3.79 -1.46
N GLY A 99 -9.45 4.33 -2.35
CA GLY A 99 -9.89 4.76 -3.67
C GLY A 99 -10.58 3.61 -4.41
N ARG A 100 -11.63 3.90 -5.18
CA ARG A 100 -12.54 2.89 -5.81
C ARG A 100 -11.79 1.68 -6.40
N ARG A 101 -10.78 1.93 -7.24
CA ARG A 101 -9.96 0.88 -7.88
C ARG A 101 -9.30 -0.06 -6.88
N PHE A 102 -8.78 0.46 -5.78
CA PHE A 102 -8.09 -0.35 -4.77
C PHE A 102 -9.08 -1.15 -3.93
N GLU A 103 -10.26 -0.60 -3.67
CA GLU A 103 -11.35 -1.31 -3.00
C GLU A 103 -11.81 -2.53 -3.84
N GLU A 104 -11.98 -2.35 -5.15
CA GLU A 104 -12.31 -3.44 -6.08
C GLU A 104 -11.24 -4.53 -6.08
N VAL A 105 -9.96 -4.15 -6.13
CA VAL A 105 -8.83 -5.09 -6.06
C VAL A 105 -8.83 -5.85 -4.73
N LEU A 106 -9.11 -5.17 -3.61
CA LEU A 106 -9.18 -5.83 -2.31
C LEU A 106 -10.30 -6.85 -2.22
N ILE A 107 -11.49 -6.53 -2.72
CA ILE A 107 -12.63 -7.47 -2.73
C ILE A 107 -12.29 -8.71 -3.56
N ILE A 108 -11.68 -8.51 -4.73
CA ILE A 108 -11.22 -9.62 -5.59
C ILE A 108 -10.18 -10.46 -4.87
N ASN A 109 -9.19 -9.84 -4.23
CA ASN A 109 -8.12 -10.53 -3.53
C ASN A 109 -8.61 -11.28 -2.29
N ALA A 110 -9.53 -10.70 -1.51
CA ALA A 110 -10.19 -11.38 -0.39
C ALA A 110 -10.93 -12.64 -0.88
N SER A 111 -11.67 -12.52 -1.98
CA SER A 111 -12.39 -13.63 -2.60
C SER A 111 -11.45 -14.74 -3.09
N LYS A 112 -10.26 -14.37 -3.60
CA LYS A 112 -9.21 -15.34 -4.00
C LYS A 112 -8.56 -15.99 -2.79
N SER A 113 -8.22 -15.22 -1.76
CA SER A 113 -7.57 -15.71 -0.54
C SER A 113 -8.42 -16.73 0.19
N LEU A 114 -9.75 -16.57 0.21
CA LEU A 114 -10.68 -17.55 0.80
C LEU A 114 -10.65 -18.93 0.11
N LYS A 115 -10.14 -19.00 -1.12
CA LYS A 115 -10.02 -20.24 -1.91
C LYS A 115 -8.63 -20.86 -1.84
N MET A 116 -7.66 -20.19 -1.21
CA MET A 116 -6.31 -20.73 -1.02
C MET A 116 -6.33 -21.77 0.10
N LYS A 117 -5.95 -23.00 -0.21
CA LYS A 117 -5.68 -24.05 0.77
C LYS A 117 -4.16 -24.25 0.86
N LEU A 118 -3.66 -24.46 2.07
CA LEU A 118 -2.30 -24.94 2.27
C LEU A 118 -2.32 -26.44 1.95
N GLU A 119 -1.59 -26.88 0.92
CA GLU A 119 -1.27 -28.30 0.80
C GLU A 119 -0.10 -28.59 1.74
N GLU A 120 -0.28 -29.54 2.66
CA GLU A 120 0.74 -30.00 3.59
C GLU A 120 1.77 -30.89 2.86
N ASP A 121 2.46 -30.35 1.86
CA ASP A 121 3.64 -31.01 1.34
C ASP A 121 4.86 -30.54 2.13
N THR A 122 5.32 -31.44 2.98
CA THR A 122 6.59 -31.38 3.71
C THR A 122 7.71 -30.93 2.77
N LEU A 123 8.45 -29.89 3.20
CA LEU A 123 9.38 -29.04 2.44
C LEU A 123 8.72 -27.88 1.67
N PHE A 124 8.60 -26.75 2.37
CA PHE A 124 8.48 -25.36 1.89
C PHE A 124 8.45 -25.18 0.37
N VAL A 125 7.34 -25.54 -0.27
CA VAL A 125 6.94 -24.99 -1.57
C VAL A 125 5.67 -24.21 -1.30
N LEU A 126 5.81 -22.89 -1.18
CA LEU A 126 4.68 -21.99 -1.39
C LEU A 126 4.25 -22.15 -2.86
N SER A 127 3.42 -23.15 -3.15
CA SER A 127 2.73 -23.31 -4.43
C SER A 127 1.53 -22.36 -4.54
N GLY A 128 1.59 -21.22 -3.86
CA GLY A 128 0.85 -20.07 -4.34
C GLY A 128 1.58 -19.60 -5.59
N LYS A 129 0.97 -19.72 -6.78
CA LYS A 129 1.33 -18.85 -7.89
C LYS A 129 1.43 -17.45 -7.31
N TYR A 130 2.65 -16.97 -7.08
CA TYR A 130 2.90 -15.56 -6.95
C TYR A 130 2.27 -15.03 -8.23
N VAL A 131 1.16 -14.31 -8.10
CA VAL A 131 0.80 -13.34 -9.10
C VAL A 131 1.98 -12.39 -9.02
N LEU A 132 2.98 -12.70 -9.84
CA LEU A 132 4.15 -11.87 -10.04
C LEU A 132 3.60 -10.48 -10.30
N MET A 133 4.36 -9.48 -9.88
CA MET A 133 4.18 -8.07 -10.19
C MET A 133 4.06 -7.75 -11.70
N GLU A 134 3.78 -8.72 -12.56
CA GLU A 134 3.64 -8.62 -14.01
C GLU A 134 2.20 -8.31 -14.45
N ASP A 135 1.18 -8.61 -13.64
CA ASP A 135 -0.23 -8.29 -13.97
C ASP A 135 -0.65 -6.86 -13.57
N PHE A 136 0.29 -6.07 -13.09
CA PHE A 136 0.10 -4.64 -12.88
C PHE A 136 1.04 -3.84 -13.79
N ASN A 137 0.92 -3.99 -15.10
CA ASN A 137 1.42 -2.98 -16.05
C ASN A 137 0.24 -2.17 -16.57
#